data_AF-A0A7V5R0B5-F1
#
_entry.id   AF-A0A7V5R0B5-F1
#
_cell.length_a   1.000
_cell.length_b   1.000
_cell.length_c   1.000
_cell.angle_alpha   90.00
_cell.angle_beta   90.00
_cell.angle_gamma   90.00
#
_symmetry.space_group_name_H-M   'P 1'
#
loop_
_entity.id
_entity.type
_entity.pdbx_description
1 polymer ?
#
loop_
_entity_poly.entity_id
_entity_poly.type
_entity_poly.pdbx_seq_one_letter_code
_entity_poly.pdbx_strand_id
1 'polypeptide(L)'
;APTLWNDDILPTQTMEQRWFAGVHTNIGGGYEKDGLANIPLHWILHHAQQTGLEINYDYIKHYKPYFGHKLYKSSNLMYRMLGMGSNIRKISLAKNQTIDKSVQIRMDKDKSYHPKNIKTSSIFSDSLRVNKPTTEEN
;
A
#
# COMPACT_ATOMS: atom_id res chain seq x y z
N ALA A 1 9.44 -7.97 12.47
CA ALA A 1 9.24 -6.68 11.77
C ALA A 1 9.53 -6.92 10.29
N PRO A 2 8.70 -6.48 9.31
CA PRO A 2 9.04 -6.67 7.89
C PRO A 2 10.40 -6.05 7.58
N THR A 3 11.19 -6.81 6.83
CA THR A 3 12.56 -6.49 6.41
C THR A 3 12.55 -5.31 5.44
N LEU A 4 13.46 -4.35 5.63
CA LEU A 4 13.77 -3.38 4.58
C LEU A 4 14.68 -4.09 3.59
N TRP A 5 14.27 -4.15 2.33
CA TRP A 5 15.08 -4.80 1.31
C TRP A 5 16.28 -3.91 0.99
N ASN A 6 17.46 -4.53 0.98
CA ASN A 6 18.66 -3.88 0.45
C ASN A 6 18.59 -3.87 -1.08
N ASP A 7 19.31 -2.95 -1.70
CA ASP A 7 19.35 -2.80 -3.17
C ASP A 7 20.17 -3.92 -3.86
N ASP A 8 20.57 -4.95 -3.11
CA ASP A 8 21.32 -6.12 -3.59
C ASP A 8 20.38 -7.08 -4.34
N ILE A 9 19.97 -6.70 -5.55
CA ILE A 9 19.16 -7.53 -6.45
C ILE A 9 19.96 -7.92 -7.70
N LEU A 10 19.59 -9.05 -8.32
CA LEU A 10 20.20 -9.46 -9.58
C LEU A 10 19.84 -8.45 -10.70
N PRO A 11 20.69 -8.28 -11.74
CA PRO A 11 20.40 -7.38 -12.87
C PRO A 11 19.08 -7.67 -13.60
N THR A 12 18.55 -8.89 -13.47
CA THR A 12 17.28 -9.34 -14.05
C THR A 12 16.07 -9.08 -13.16
N GLN A 13 16.27 -8.53 -11.96
CA GLN A 13 15.21 -8.29 -10.99
C GLN A 13 14.92 -6.79 -10.85
N THR A 14 13.69 -6.50 -10.48
CA THR A 14 13.24 -5.16 -10.09
C THR A 14 12.74 -5.20 -8.66
N MET A 15 13.13 -4.23 -7.84
CA MET A 15 12.65 -4.10 -6.46
C MET A 15 11.98 -2.74 -6.26
N GLU A 16 10.73 -2.77 -5.81
CA GLU A 16 9.99 -1.58 -5.40
C GLU A 16 9.43 -1.82 -3.99
N GLN A 17 9.63 -0.83 -3.11
CA GLN A 17 9.02 -0.79 -1.79
C GLN A 17 8.04 0.38 -1.72
N ARG A 18 6.74 0.07 -1.59
CA ARG A 18 5.67 1.04 -1.52
C ARG A 18 5.11 1.16 -0.11
N TRP A 19 4.98 2.39 0.40
CA TRP A 19 4.40 2.70 1.70
C TRP A 19 2.93 3.12 1.57
N PHE A 20 2.07 2.53 2.40
CA PHE A 20 0.62 2.76 2.41
C PHE A 20 0.14 3.18 3.81
N ALA A 21 -1.07 3.74 3.88
CA ALA A 21 -1.66 4.17 5.15
C ALA A 21 -2.23 2.99 5.97
N GLY A 22 -1.85 2.91 7.24
CA GLY A 22 -2.49 2.04 8.22
C GLY A 22 -1.58 1.01 8.87
N VAL A 23 -2.21 0.00 9.47
CA VAL A 23 -1.56 -1.12 10.17
C VAL A 23 -1.65 -2.41 9.35
N HIS A 24 -1.10 -3.52 9.86
CA HIS A 24 -1.00 -4.79 9.13
C HIS A 24 -2.28 -5.20 8.37
N THR A 25 -3.42 -5.24 9.06
CA THR A 25 -4.73 -5.61 8.48
C THR A 25 -5.29 -4.54 7.52
N ASN A 26 -4.87 -3.27 7.61
CA ASN A 26 -5.19 -2.28 6.58
C ASN A 26 -4.43 -2.50 5.28
N ILE A 27 -3.38 -3.32 5.28
CA ILE A 27 -2.59 -3.63 4.09
C ILE A 27 -2.94 -5.04 3.59
N GLY A 28 -2.95 -6.03 4.48
CA GLY A 28 -3.17 -7.45 4.15
C GLY A 28 -4.65 -7.86 4.05
N GLY A 29 -5.58 -6.97 4.38
CA GLY A 29 -7.01 -7.29 4.43
C GLY A 29 -7.44 -7.96 5.74
N GLY A 30 -8.76 -8.10 5.92
CA GLY A 30 -9.37 -8.71 7.11
C GLY A 30 -10.27 -7.78 7.95
N TYR A 31 -10.43 -6.52 7.55
CA TYR A 31 -11.47 -5.64 8.10
C TYR A 31 -12.69 -5.60 7.19
N GLU A 32 -13.87 -5.44 7.78
CA GLU A 32 -15.15 -5.29 7.05
C GLU A 32 -15.11 -4.13 6.05
N LYS A 33 -14.49 -3.00 6.44
CA LYS A 33 -14.19 -1.87 5.55
C LYS A 33 -12.75 -1.98 5.05
N ASP A 34 -12.59 -2.70 3.95
CA ASP A 34 -11.32 -3.17 3.38
C ASP A 34 -10.70 -2.23 2.33
N GLY A 35 -11.37 -1.16 1.93
CA GLY A 35 -10.87 -0.20 0.93
C GLY A 35 -9.42 0.28 1.10
N LEU A 36 -8.88 0.34 2.33
CA LEU A 36 -7.45 0.59 2.54
C LEU A 36 -6.55 -0.56 2.08
N ALA A 37 -6.96 -1.81 2.28
CA ALA A 37 -6.28 -3.02 1.83
C ALA A 37 -6.45 -3.27 0.33
N ASN A 38 -7.53 -2.75 -0.24
CA ASN A 38 -7.75 -2.81 -1.68
C ASN A 38 -6.76 -1.92 -2.45
N ILE A 39 -6.22 -0.86 -1.84
CA ILE A 39 -5.16 -0.04 -2.48
C ILE A 39 -3.89 -0.85 -2.76
N PRO A 40 -3.22 -1.49 -1.76
CA PRO A 40 -2.06 -2.34 -2.00
C PRO A 40 -2.39 -3.59 -2.81
N LEU A 41 -3.62 -4.13 -2.72
CA LEU A 41 -4.07 -5.21 -3.60
C LEU A 41 -3.98 -4.79 -5.08
N HIS A 42 -4.53 -3.64 -5.45
CA HIS A 42 -4.44 -3.14 -6.83
C HIS A 42 -2.99 -2.87 -7.27
N TRP A 43 -2.11 -2.45 -6.34
CA TRP A 43 -0.67 -2.27 -6.63
C TRP A 43 0.02 -3.61 -6.93
N ILE A 44 -0.24 -4.66 -6.14
CA ILE A 44 0.30 -6.01 -6.39
C ILE A 44 -0.25 -6.57 -7.70
N LEU A 45 -1.56 -6.46 -7.93
CA LEU A 45 -2.20 -6.95 -9.14
C LEU A 45 -1.65 -6.27 -10.40
N HIS A 46 -1.38 -4.96 -10.33
CA HIS A 46 -0.79 -4.25 -11.46
C HIS A 46 0.56 -4.86 -11.85
N HIS A 47 1.45 -5.06 -10.88
CA HIS A 47 2.76 -5.68 -11.12
C HIS A 47 2.64 -7.13 -11.59
N ALA A 48 1.72 -7.90 -11.01
CA ALA A 48 1.46 -9.27 -11.44
C ALA A 48 1.00 -9.32 -12.91
N GLN A 49 0.13 -8.40 -13.32
CA GLN A 49 -0.31 -8.26 -14.71
C GLN A 49 0.86 -7.96 -15.66
N GLN A 50 1.77 -7.07 -15.26
CA GLN A 50 2.97 -6.76 -16.07
C GLN A 50 3.90 -7.97 -16.23
N THR A 51 3.86 -8.92 -15.30
CA THR A 51 4.59 -10.20 -15.40
C THR A 51 3.82 -11.31 -16.12
N GLY A 52 2.64 -11.01 -16.69
CA GLY A 52 1.83 -11.96 -17.46
C GLY A 52 0.82 -12.75 -16.64
N LEU A 53 0.57 -12.40 -15.37
CA LEU A 53 -0.50 -13.03 -14.60
C LEU A 53 -1.87 -12.55 -15.07
N GLU A 54 -2.73 -13.46 -15.47
CA GLU A 54 -4.10 -13.15 -15.84
C GLU A 54 -4.93 -12.71 -14.63
N ILE A 55 -5.74 -11.68 -14.81
CA ILE A 55 -6.60 -11.13 -13.76
C ILE A 55 -8.05 -11.39 -14.11
N ASN A 56 -8.79 -12.00 -13.18
CA ASN A 56 -10.24 -12.03 -13.24
C ASN A 56 -10.82 -10.66 -12.84
N TYR A 57 -10.96 -9.76 -13.81
CA TYR A 57 -11.47 -8.40 -13.58
C TYR A 57 -12.88 -8.37 -12.99
N ASP A 58 -13.72 -9.37 -13.30
CA ASP A 58 -15.05 -9.50 -12.75
C ASP A 58 -15.05 -9.82 -11.25
N TYR A 59 -14.03 -10.53 -10.78
CA TYR A 59 -13.82 -10.73 -9.34
C TYR A 59 -13.24 -9.47 -8.69
N ILE A 60 -12.23 -8.86 -9.33
CA ILE A 60 -11.54 -7.69 -8.78
C ILE A 60 -12.43 -6.46 -8.64
N LYS A 61 -13.49 -6.30 -9.47
CA LYS A 61 -14.43 -5.17 -9.36
C LYS A 61 -15.10 -5.02 -7.98
N HIS A 62 -15.14 -6.10 -7.19
CA HIS A 62 -15.64 -6.09 -5.83
C HIS A 62 -14.71 -5.35 -4.85
N TYR A 63 -13.39 -5.49 -5.04
CA TYR A 63 -12.36 -4.99 -4.14
C TYR A 63 -12.02 -3.54 -4.43
N LYS A 64 -12.97 -2.64 -4.14
CA LYS A 64 -12.81 -1.22 -4.47
C LYS A 64 -11.83 -0.53 -3.51
N PRO A 65 -10.77 0.09 -4.02
CA PRO A 65 -9.79 0.82 -3.21
C PRO A 65 -10.33 2.17 -2.76
N TYR A 66 -10.17 2.48 -1.48
CA TYR A 66 -10.66 3.72 -0.89
C TYR A 66 -9.80 4.19 0.28
N PHE A 67 -9.16 5.35 0.11
CA PHE A 67 -8.21 5.93 1.07
C PHE A 67 -8.87 6.38 2.38
N GLY A 68 -10.19 6.64 2.37
CA GLY A 68 -10.94 7.20 3.50
C GLY A 68 -11.45 6.17 4.51
N HIS A 69 -11.30 4.87 4.24
CA HIS A 69 -11.74 3.84 5.19
C HIS A 69 -10.97 3.92 6.52
N LYS A 70 -11.57 3.37 7.58
CA LYS A 70 -11.11 3.53 8.95
C LYS A 70 -9.68 3.03 9.11
N LEU A 71 -8.81 3.89 9.63
CA LEU A 71 -7.52 3.47 10.16
C LEU A 71 -7.79 2.82 11.51
N TYR A 72 -7.61 1.51 11.56
CA TYR A 72 -7.73 0.78 12.80
C TYR A 72 -6.42 0.94 13.57
N LYS A 73 -6.53 1.21 14.87
CA LYS A 73 -5.36 1.17 15.74
C LYS A 73 -5.07 -0.31 15.98
N SER A 74 -3.89 -0.80 15.58
CA SER A 74 -3.45 -2.17 15.89
C SER A 74 -3.18 -2.40 17.37
N SER A 75 -3.46 -1.42 18.24
CA SER A 75 -3.40 -1.56 19.68
C SER A 75 -4.59 -2.36 20.22
N ASN A 76 -4.87 -3.52 19.63
CA ASN A 76 -5.59 -4.57 20.33
C ASN A 76 -4.55 -5.30 21.19
N LEU A 77 -4.75 -5.19 22.49
CA LEU A 77 -4.14 -5.84 23.66
C LEU A 77 -3.03 -6.90 23.45
N MET A 78 -3.18 -7.80 22.48
CA MET A 78 -2.23 -8.85 22.12
C MET A 78 -0.83 -8.32 21.76
N TYR A 79 -0.71 -7.29 20.90
CA TYR A 79 0.59 -6.73 20.51
C TYR A 79 1.27 -5.92 21.63
N ARG A 80 0.47 -5.33 22.53
CA ARG A 80 0.96 -4.65 23.74
C ARG A 80 1.41 -5.63 24.83
N MET A 81 0.75 -6.78 24.96
CA MET A 81 1.16 -7.88 25.85
C MET A 81 2.43 -8.60 25.39
N LEU A 82 2.69 -8.68 24.08
CA LEU A 82 3.89 -9.30 23.51
C LEU A 82 5.12 -8.37 23.44
N GLY A 83 5.09 -7.18 24.07
CA GLY A 83 6.22 -6.26 24.09
C GLY A 83 6.55 -5.59 22.74
N MET A 84 5.68 -5.73 21.75
CA MET A 84 5.86 -5.19 20.40
C MET A 84 5.18 -3.82 20.30
N GLY A 85 5.86 -2.79 20.78
CA GLY A 85 5.37 -1.39 20.73
C GLY A 85 5.01 -0.89 19.32
N SER A 86 4.39 0.29 19.26
CA SER A 86 4.06 1.01 18.02
C SER A 86 5.32 1.53 17.32
N ASN A 87 6.00 0.66 16.59
CA ASN A 87 7.22 1.00 15.86
C ASN A 87 6.85 1.72 14.55
N ILE A 88 6.80 3.05 14.57
CA ILE A 88 6.70 3.87 13.36
C ILE A 88 8.05 3.77 12.62
N ARG A 89 8.03 3.27 11.39
CA ARG A 89 9.26 3.05 10.60
C ARG A 89 9.74 4.35 9.95
N LYS A 90 11.06 4.51 9.90
CA LYS A 90 11.71 5.53 9.07
C LYS A 90 11.54 5.14 7.60
N ILE A 91 11.03 6.07 6.79
CA ILE A 91 10.97 5.94 5.34
C ILE A 91 12.31 6.46 4.80
N SER A 92 13.03 5.63 4.04
CA SER A 92 14.28 6.04 3.39
C SER A 92 13.99 6.97 2.22
N LEU A 93 15.01 7.72 1.78
CA LEU A 93 14.97 8.53 0.56
C LEU A 93 15.52 7.77 -0.66
N ALA A 94 15.67 6.45 -0.54
CA ALA A 94 16.13 5.59 -1.64
C ALA A 94 15.12 5.61 -2.79
N LYS A 95 15.61 5.57 -4.04
CA LYS A 95 14.78 5.70 -5.24
C LYS A 95 13.72 4.61 -5.39
N ASN A 96 14.00 3.42 -4.87
CA ASN A 96 13.07 2.28 -4.87
C ASN A 96 12.02 2.35 -3.74
N GLN A 97 12.07 3.37 -2.88
CA GLN A 97 11.10 3.56 -1.80
C GLN A 97 10.20 4.76 -2.10
N THR A 98 8.91 4.49 -2.25
CA THR A 98 7.93 5.54 -2.54
C THR A 98 6.70 5.41 -1.65
N ILE A 99 6.02 6.53 -1.43
CA ILE A 99 4.75 6.59 -0.70
C ILE A 99 3.63 6.59 -1.72
N ASP A 100 2.61 5.76 -1.50
CA ASP A 100 1.46 5.74 -2.39
C ASP A 100 0.67 7.06 -2.33
N LYS A 101 0.24 7.57 -3.48
CA LYS A 101 -0.55 8.80 -3.59
C LYS A 101 -1.82 8.78 -2.74
N SER A 102 -2.38 7.61 -2.45
CA SER A 102 -3.51 7.49 -1.50
C SER A 102 -3.21 8.05 -0.10
N VAL A 103 -1.94 8.01 0.34
CA VAL A 103 -1.51 8.60 1.61
C VAL A 103 -1.56 10.12 1.55
N GLN A 104 -1.07 10.72 0.46
CA GLN A 104 -1.13 12.16 0.23
C GLN A 104 -2.59 12.63 0.17
N ILE A 105 -3.42 11.97 -0.64
CA ILE A 105 -4.85 12.29 -0.75
C ILE A 105 -5.52 12.22 0.62
N ARG A 106 -5.17 11.24 1.45
CA ARG A 106 -5.70 11.14 2.81
C ARG A 106 -5.23 12.30 3.68
N MET A 107 -3.95 12.68 3.65
CA MET A 107 -3.45 13.84 4.41
C MET A 107 -4.19 15.13 4.02
N ASP A 108 -4.46 15.32 2.74
CA ASP A 108 -5.16 16.50 2.22
C ASP A 108 -6.64 16.54 2.65
N LYS A 109 -7.29 15.38 2.74
CA LYS A 109 -8.73 15.25 3.02
C LYS A 109 -9.05 15.06 4.51
N ASP A 110 -8.13 14.52 5.30
CA ASP A 110 -8.28 14.22 6.72
C ASP A 110 -7.23 15.01 7.52
N LYS A 111 -7.62 16.18 8.02
CA LYS A 111 -6.75 17.03 8.88
C LYS A 111 -6.33 16.37 10.19
N SER A 112 -6.87 15.22 10.57
CA SER A 112 -6.37 14.48 11.73
C SER A 112 -5.21 13.53 11.37
N TYR A 113 -5.02 13.26 10.08
CA TYR A 113 -4.05 12.30 9.58
C TYR A 113 -2.71 12.96 9.20
N HIS A 114 -1.82 13.04 10.18
CA HIS A 114 -0.48 13.62 10.04
C HIS A 114 0.62 12.62 10.47
N PRO A 115 1.01 11.67 9.60
CA PRO A 115 2.03 10.67 9.92
C PRO A 115 3.41 11.32 10.12
N LYS A 116 4.00 11.16 11.32
CA LYS A 116 5.26 11.79 11.73
C LYS A 116 6.49 11.36 10.94
N ASN A 117 6.42 10.25 10.21
CA ASN A 117 7.52 9.66 9.48
C ASN A 117 7.58 10.06 8.00
N ILE A 118 6.63 10.87 7.52
CA ILE A 118 6.67 11.50 6.19
C ILE A 118 7.43 12.81 6.32
N LYS A 119 8.37 13.05 5.41
CA LYS A 119 9.22 14.25 5.36
C LYS A 119 8.93 15.01 4.07
N THR A 120 9.30 16.28 4.01
CA THR A 120 9.19 17.09 2.78
C THR A 120 9.95 16.48 1.60
N SER A 121 11.03 15.75 1.86
CA SER A 121 11.82 15.04 0.85
C SER A 121 11.27 13.66 0.47
N SER A 122 10.14 13.22 1.04
CA SER A 122 9.54 11.93 0.71
C SER A 122 9.05 11.90 -0.74
N ILE A 123 9.35 10.79 -1.42
CA ILE A 123 8.95 10.58 -2.82
C ILE A 123 7.58 9.90 -2.85
N PHE A 124 6.65 10.45 -3.63
CA PHE A 124 5.33 9.88 -3.85
C PHE A 124 5.23 9.28 -5.25
N SER A 125 4.47 8.20 -5.38
CA SER A 125 4.16 7.55 -6.64
C SER A 125 2.66 7.42 -6.82
N ASP A 126 2.20 7.45 -8.07
CA ASP A 126 0.78 7.31 -8.39
C ASP A 126 0.19 6.00 -7.84
N SER A 127 -1.07 6.09 -7.40
CA SER A 127 -1.81 4.93 -6.90
C SER A 127 -2.25 4.08 -8.07
N LEU A 128 -1.68 2.88 -8.19
CA LEU A 128 -1.92 2.00 -9.33
C LEU A 128 -3.30 1.36 -9.25
N ARG A 129 -3.88 1.11 -10.43
CA ARG A 129 -5.17 0.46 -10.62
C ARG A 129 -5.08 -0.52 -11.77
N VAL A 130 -5.48 -1.76 -11.51
CA VAL A 130 -5.88 -2.70 -12.57
C VAL A 130 -7.31 -2.40 -12.99
N ASN A 131 -7.52 -2.29 -14.30
CA ASN A 131 -8.82 -2.14 -14.93
C ASN A 131 -8.91 -3.14 -16.08
N LYS A 132 -10.11 -3.61 -16.37
CA LYS A 132 -10.34 -4.44 -17.56
C LYS A 132 -9.88 -3.64 -18.78
N PRO A 133 -9.01 -4.19 -19.65
CA PRO A 133 -8.69 -3.55 -20.92
C PRO A 133 -10.00 -3.29 -21.66
N THR A 134 -10.19 -2.06 -22.12
CA THR A 134 -11.23 -1.79 -23.11
C THR A 134 -10.86 -2.60 -24.35
N THR A 135 -11.67 -3.59 -24.70
CA THR A 135 -11.66 -4.19 -26.03
C THR A 135 -12.02 -3.08 -27.00
N GLU A 136 -11.02 -2.36 -27.50
CA GLU A 136 -11.17 -1.65 -28.76
C GLU A 136 -11.19 -2.73 -29.84
N GLU A 137 -12.32 -2.79 -30.53
CA GLU A 137 -12.63 -3.69 -31.63
C GLU A 137 -11.58 -3.54 -32.73
N ASN A 138 -11.05 -4.67 -33.21
CA ASN A 138 -10.44 -4.77 -34.54
C ASN A 138 -11.55 -4.96 -35.58
#